data_AF-J2KL66-F1
#
_entry.id   AF-J2KL66-F1
#
_cell.length_a   1.000
_cell.length_b   1.000
_cell.length_c   1.000
_cell.angle_alpha   90.00
_cell.angle_beta   90.00
_cell.angle_gamma   90.00
#
_symmetry.space_group_name_H-M   'P 1'
#
loop_
_entity.id
_entity.type
_entity.pdbx_description
1 polymer ?
#
loop_
_entity_poly.entity_id
_entity_poly.type
_entity_poly.pdbx_seq_one_letter_code
_entity_poly.pdbx_strand_id
1 'polypeptide(L)'
;MNQATAKVETSAVRVFCAEQDCEAGYNLKAAFPDFPHVLQGWQNATATLREAMLSESDIAYGAQLLQKFDFYRAAGSNRPLLIFIHGGYWQGGDKSDIGFIAAPYVRAGISVAVMNYSLAPQAGIEQMVEEVHAMLEQINIMAARLDIDASRISLMGHSAGGHLAACVAAQRKDDPVQAVFAVSGLFDLAPLVPTSLNKALTLNLQRAENLSPVLMAGPSSTRVHTIIGEHETLQFHIQAAVIANCWQQVVAHHVVPETHHYTVLWPLADADSPVCQAVIGEILR
;
A
#
# COMPACT_ATOMS: atom_id res chain seq x y z
N MET A 1 -1.62 0.37 37.64
CA MET A 1 -2.20 1.31 36.65
C MET A 1 -2.53 0.48 35.43
N ASN A 2 -3.82 0.16 35.23
CA ASN A 2 -4.28 -0.74 34.18
C ASN A 2 -4.15 -0.06 32.82
N GLN A 3 -3.33 -0.62 31.94
CA GLN A 3 -3.44 -0.38 30.50
C GLN A 3 -4.75 -1.01 30.04
N ALA A 4 -5.71 -0.16 29.66
CA ALA A 4 -6.88 -0.62 28.93
C ALA A 4 -6.43 -0.96 27.51
N THR A 5 -6.12 -2.24 27.27
CA THR A 5 -6.09 -2.79 25.91
C THR A 5 -7.50 -2.65 25.35
N ALA A 6 -7.73 -1.67 24.50
CA ALA A 6 -8.94 -1.60 23.70
C ALA A 6 -8.99 -2.91 22.89
N LYS A 7 -9.94 -3.79 23.26
CA LYS A 7 -10.16 -5.03 22.51
C LYS A 7 -10.71 -4.64 21.15
N VAL A 8 -9.98 -4.95 20.10
CA VAL A 8 -10.53 -4.95 18.75
C VAL A 8 -11.68 -5.96 18.76
N GLU A 9 -12.91 -5.50 18.59
CA GLU A 9 -14.07 -6.38 18.52
C GLU A 9 -13.93 -7.28 17.29
N THR A 10 -13.90 -8.59 17.52
CA THR A 10 -13.58 -9.62 16.51
C THR A 10 -14.66 -9.80 15.43
N SER A 11 -15.68 -8.95 15.41
CA SER A 11 -16.77 -8.94 14.42
C SER A 11 -17.07 -7.53 13.89
N ALA A 12 -16.25 -6.53 14.20
CA ALA A 12 -16.46 -5.17 13.73
C ALA A 12 -16.32 -5.11 12.20
N VAL A 13 -17.31 -4.50 11.53
CA VAL A 13 -17.34 -4.29 10.07
C VAL A 13 -17.19 -2.82 9.68
N ARG A 14 -16.98 -1.96 10.68
CA ARG A 14 -16.73 -0.51 10.55
C ARG A 14 -15.69 -0.11 11.59
N VAL A 15 -14.95 0.96 11.30
CA VAL A 15 -14.04 1.56 12.28
C VAL A 15 -14.81 2.58 13.10
N PHE A 16 -15.14 2.22 14.34
CA PHE A 16 -15.70 3.20 15.28
C PHE A 16 -14.58 4.00 15.91
N CYS A 17 -14.65 5.32 15.74
CA CYS A 17 -13.71 6.25 16.33
C CYS A 17 -14.49 7.45 16.83
N ALA A 18 -14.47 7.69 18.14
CA ALA A 18 -15.08 8.89 18.71
C ALA A 18 -14.33 10.11 18.15
N GLU A 19 -15.07 11.15 17.76
CA GLU A 19 -14.52 12.29 17.01
C GLU A 19 -13.27 12.90 17.67
N GLN A 20 -13.31 13.02 19.00
CA GLN A 20 -12.21 13.53 19.83
C GLN A 20 -10.93 12.67 19.80
N ASP A 21 -11.04 11.39 19.47
CA ASP A 21 -9.94 10.42 19.45
C ASP A 21 -9.39 10.20 18.02
N CYS A 22 -10.12 10.63 16.99
CA CYS A 22 -9.73 10.36 15.59
C CYS A 22 -8.47 11.11 15.18
N GLU A 23 -8.33 12.38 15.58
CA GLU A 23 -7.12 13.13 15.27
C GLU A 23 -5.87 12.43 15.85
N ALA A 24 -5.92 12.05 17.14
CA ALA A 24 -4.79 11.39 17.80
C ALA A 24 -4.47 10.03 17.16
N GLY A 25 -5.49 9.28 16.76
CA GLY A 25 -5.34 7.96 16.15
C GLY A 25 -4.73 7.95 14.75
N TYR A 26 -4.92 9.02 13.98
CA TYR A 26 -4.43 9.14 12.60
C TYR A 26 -3.27 10.13 12.43
N ASN A 27 -2.89 10.88 13.47
CA ASN A 27 -1.72 11.77 13.44
C ASN A 27 -0.42 10.98 13.64
N LEU A 28 0.02 10.30 12.58
CA LEU A 28 1.23 9.48 12.57
C LEU A 28 2.51 10.28 12.84
N LYS A 29 2.55 11.56 12.49
CA LYS A 29 3.70 12.44 12.78
C LYS A 29 3.85 12.67 14.29
N ALA A 30 2.74 12.80 15.01
CA ALA A 30 2.75 12.90 16.46
C ALA A 30 3.05 11.55 17.13
N ALA A 31 2.50 10.46 16.59
CA ALA A 31 2.72 9.12 17.12
C ALA A 31 4.18 8.64 16.94
N PHE A 32 4.81 8.98 15.81
CA PHE A 32 6.15 8.51 15.43
C PHE A 32 7.02 9.72 15.00
N PRO A 33 7.55 10.49 15.99
CA PRO A 33 8.32 11.70 15.72
C PRO A 33 9.69 11.44 15.08
N ASP A 34 10.14 10.19 15.05
CA ASP A 34 11.37 9.72 14.41
C ASP A 34 11.26 9.60 12.88
N PHE A 35 10.07 9.79 12.30
CA PHE A 35 9.84 9.70 10.86
C PHE A 35 10.87 10.43 9.98
N PRO A 36 11.34 11.65 10.30
CA PRO A 36 12.38 12.30 9.48
C PRO A 36 13.67 11.49 9.38
N HIS A 37 14.06 10.78 10.44
CA HIS A 37 15.22 9.90 10.42
C HIS A 37 14.96 8.64 9.60
N VAL A 38 13.78 8.04 9.76
CA VAL A 38 13.36 6.86 8.97
C VAL A 38 13.33 7.19 7.47
N LEU A 39 12.73 8.32 7.10
CA LEU A 39 12.65 8.81 5.71
C LEU A 39 14.04 9.04 5.13
N GLN A 40 14.97 9.64 5.87
CA GLN A 40 16.35 9.80 5.42
C GLN A 40 17.02 8.44 5.16
N GLY A 41 16.74 7.45 6.03
CA GLY A 41 17.19 6.07 5.83
C GLY A 41 16.65 5.49 4.52
N TRP A 42 15.35 5.62 4.26
CA TRP A 42 14.71 5.18 3.02
C TRP A 42 15.33 5.84 1.79
N GLN A 43 15.50 7.16 1.81
CA GLN A 43 16.10 7.91 0.70
C GLN A 43 17.54 7.45 0.42
N ASN A 44 18.34 7.25 1.46
CA ASN A 44 19.71 6.74 1.31
C ASN A 44 19.72 5.32 0.73
N ALA A 45 18.90 4.42 1.27
CA ALA A 45 18.80 3.05 0.78
C ALA A 45 18.28 3.00 -0.67
N THR A 46 17.32 3.86 -1.02
CA THR A 46 16.80 3.98 -2.38
C THR A 46 17.87 4.50 -3.34
N ALA A 47 18.62 5.53 -2.96
CA ALA A 47 19.71 6.04 -3.78
C ALA A 47 20.75 4.95 -4.08
N THR A 48 21.18 4.18 -3.07
CA THR A 48 22.08 3.04 -3.25
C THR A 48 21.48 1.96 -4.15
N LEU A 49 20.20 1.61 -3.95
CA LEU A 49 19.55 0.59 -4.78
C LEU A 49 19.43 1.04 -6.24
N ARG A 50 19.10 2.32 -6.47
CA ARG A 50 18.94 2.86 -7.82
C ARG A 50 20.21 2.72 -8.64
N GLU A 51 21.37 3.04 -8.05
CA GLU A 51 22.67 2.87 -8.72
C GLU A 51 22.94 1.41 -9.12
N ALA A 52 22.48 0.45 -8.31
CA ALA A 52 22.78 -0.96 -8.49
C ALA A 52 21.75 -1.73 -9.34
N MET A 53 20.47 -1.36 -9.30
CA MET A 53 19.36 -2.24 -9.74
C MET A 53 18.28 -1.54 -10.56
N LEU A 54 18.26 -0.19 -10.64
CA LEU A 54 17.24 0.49 -11.45
C LEU A 54 17.46 0.20 -12.93
N SER A 55 16.43 -0.32 -13.59
CA SER A 55 16.50 -0.65 -15.02
C SER A 55 16.06 0.52 -15.89
N GLU A 56 14.97 1.19 -15.50
CA GLU A 56 14.43 2.34 -16.23
C GLU A 56 13.68 3.25 -15.24
N SER A 57 13.95 4.55 -15.29
CA SER A 57 13.32 5.56 -14.43
C SER A 57 12.21 6.27 -15.19
N ASP A 58 11.20 6.75 -14.45
CA ASP A 58 10.21 7.73 -14.94
C ASP A 58 9.42 7.29 -16.18
N ILE A 59 9.12 5.99 -16.26
CA ILE A 59 8.25 5.44 -17.31
C ILE A 59 6.85 5.98 -17.10
N ALA A 60 6.33 6.70 -18.10
CA ALA A 60 4.98 7.24 -18.04
C ALA A 60 3.93 6.14 -18.21
N TYR A 61 2.92 6.13 -17.34
CA TYR A 61 1.71 5.33 -17.51
C TYR A 61 0.47 6.21 -17.78
N GLY A 62 0.66 7.54 -17.86
CA GLY A 62 -0.41 8.47 -18.20
C GLY A 62 0.13 9.86 -18.51
N ALA A 63 -0.79 10.81 -18.70
CA ALA A 63 -0.48 12.16 -19.16
C ALA A 63 -0.08 13.14 -18.03
N GLN A 64 -0.46 12.86 -16.78
CA GLN A 64 -0.15 13.75 -15.66
C GLN A 64 1.32 13.63 -15.23
N LEU A 65 1.86 14.70 -14.65
CA LEU A 65 3.29 14.79 -14.30
C LEU A 65 3.75 13.64 -13.39
N LEU A 66 2.92 13.23 -12.44
CA LEU A 66 3.19 12.17 -11.48
C LEU A 66 2.75 10.78 -11.93
N GLN A 67 2.12 10.63 -13.11
CA GLN A 67 1.72 9.33 -13.64
C GLN A 67 2.93 8.60 -14.25
N LYS A 68 3.90 8.28 -13.38
CA LYS A 68 5.18 7.68 -13.71
C LYS A 68 5.57 6.60 -12.71
N PHE A 69 6.38 5.64 -13.15
CA PHE A 69 6.96 4.63 -12.27
C PHE A 69 8.42 4.35 -12.61
N ASP A 70 9.12 3.81 -11.63
CA ASP A 70 10.47 3.27 -11.77
C ASP A 70 10.42 1.75 -11.85
N PHE A 71 11.15 1.18 -12.80
CA PHE A 71 11.14 -0.24 -13.07
C PHE A 71 12.46 -0.90 -12.70
N TYR A 72 12.36 -1.98 -11.93
CA TYR A 72 13.47 -2.83 -11.50
C TYR A 72 13.23 -4.23 -12.06
N ARG A 73 14.01 -4.61 -13.07
CA ARG A 73 13.86 -5.86 -13.81
C ARG A 73 14.51 -7.02 -13.05
N ALA A 74 13.77 -8.10 -12.87
CA ALA A 74 14.35 -9.36 -12.39
C ALA A 74 15.04 -10.15 -13.51
N ALA A 75 16.03 -10.97 -13.15
CA ALA A 75 16.78 -11.79 -14.12
C ALA A 75 15.94 -12.92 -14.73
N GLY A 76 16.12 -13.19 -16.02
CA GLY A 76 15.34 -14.15 -16.80
C GLY A 76 14.17 -13.49 -17.54
N SER A 77 13.30 -14.30 -18.13
CA SER A 77 12.20 -13.84 -18.99
C SER A 77 10.82 -14.09 -18.38
N ASN A 78 9.84 -13.31 -18.84
CA ASN A 78 8.43 -13.42 -18.47
C ASN A 78 8.21 -13.55 -16.95
N ARG A 79 8.79 -12.61 -16.18
CA ARG A 79 8.76 -12.64 -14.71
C ARG A 79 7.47 -12.05 -14.15
N PRO A 80 6.99 -12.50 -12.98
CA PRO A 80 5.88 -11.84 -12.31
C PRO A 80 6.24 -10.39 -11.96
N LEU A 81 5.20 -9.55 -11.85
CA LEU A 81 5.35 -8.13 -11.52
C LEU A 81 4.75 -7.84 -10.14
N LEU A 82 5.52 -7.17 -9.28
CA LEU A 82 5.02 -6.48 -8.10
C LEU A 82 4.95 -4.98 -8.37
N ILE A 83 3.77 -4.38 -8.27
CA ILE A 83 3.61 -2.93 -8.31
C ILE A 83 3.54 -2.41 -6.86
N PHE A 84 4.47 -1.54 -6.50
CA PHE A 84 4.49 -0.89 -5.19
C PHE A 84 3.89 0.51 -5.26
N ILE A 85 2.92 0.78 -4.36
CA ILE A 85 2.18 2.04 -4.25
C ILE A 85 2.54 2.69 -2.91
N HIS A 86 3.18 3.86 -2.96
CA HIS A 86 3.65 4.54 -1.75
C HIS A 86 2.51 5.06 -0.87
N GLY A 87 2.84 5.39 0.39
CA GLY A 87 1.95 6.02 1.35
C GLY A 87 1.98 7.54 1.31
N GLY A 88 1.60 8.17 2.42
CA GLY A 88 1.64 9.64 2.56
C GLY A 88 0.26 10.32 2.58
N TYR A 89 -0.77 9.63 3.07
CA TYR A 89 -2.13 10.16 3.21
C TYR A 89 -2.69 10.81 1.95
N TRP A 90 -2.37 10.27 0.77
CA TRP A 90 -2.75 10.82 -0.55
C TRP A 90 -2.27 12.26 -0.80
N GLN A 91 -1.41 12.80 0.06
CA GLN A 91 -1.01 14.20 0.10
C GLN A 91 0.51 14.39 -0.07
N GLY A 92 1.28 13.30 -0.07
CA GLY A 92 2.72 13.33 -0.17
C GLY A 92 3.29 11.94 -0.46
N GLY A 93 4.62 11.88 -0.46
CA GLY A 93 5.40 10.71 -0.88
C GLY A 93 5.81 10.80 -2.34
N ASP A 94 6.86 10.06 -2.67
CA ASP A 94 7.36 9.89 -4.03
C ASP A 94 8.06 8.53 -4.17
N LYS A 95 8.03 7.95 -5.37
CA LYS A 95 8.72 6.70 -5.73
C LYS A 95 10.23 6.75 -5.48
N SER A 96 10.83 7.94 -5.50
CA SER A 96 12.25 8.16 -5.20
C SER A 96 12.60 8.04 -3.72
N ASP A 97 11.61 8.10 -2.81
CA ASP A 97 11.84 7.85 -1.40
C ASP A 97 11.91 6.34 -1.09
N ILE A 98 11.14 5.52 -1.82
CA ILE A 98 10.78 4.16 -1.40
C ILE A 98 11.29 3.04 -2.32
N GLY A 99 12.07 3.38 -3.36
CA GLY A 99 12.62 2.40 -4.30
C GLY A 99 13.36 1.22 -3.66
N PHE A 100 13.99 1.41 -2.48
CA PHE A 100 14.72 0.37 -1.74
C PHE A 100 13.90 -0.91 -1.51
N ILE A 101 12.56 -0.80 -1.47
CA ILE A 101 11.64 -1.93 -1.28
C ILE A 101 11.79 -3.00 -2.36
N ALA A 102 12.25 -2.65 -3.56
CA ALA A 102 12.32 -3.57 -4.70
C ALA A 102 13.39 -4.67 -4.53
N ALA A 103 14.41 -4.41 -3.72
CA ALA A 103 15.64 -5.20 -3.67
C ALA A 103 15.44 -6.72 -3.45
N PRO A 104 14.71 -7.19 -2.42
CA PRO A 104 14.54 -8.63 -2.18
C PRO A 104 13.70 -9.31 -3.27
N TYR A 105 12.67 -8.64 -3.80
CA TYR A 105 11.77 -9.20 -4.80
C TYR A 105 12.48 -9.39 -6.15
N VAL A 106 13.27 -8.40 -6.57
CA VAL A 106 14.07 -8.49 -7.80
C VAL A 106 15.08 -9.64 -7.71
N ARG A 107 15.74 -9.80 -6.54
CA ARG A 107 16.64 -10.93 -6.29
C ARG A 107 15.92 -12.28 -6.28
N ALA A 108 14.65 -12.31 -5.89
CA ALA A 108 13.81 -13.50 -5.90
C ALA A 108 13.19 -13.83 -7.28
N GLY A 109 13.51 -13.06 -8.33
CA GLY A 109 12.98 -13.30 -9.67
C GLY A 109 11.64 -12.61 -9.96
N ILE A 110 11.26 -11.60 -9.17
CA ILE A 110 10.04 -10.80 -9.33
C ILE A 110 10.42 -9.40 -9.80
N SER A 111 9.96 -8.97 -10.98
CA SER A 111 10.17 -7.58 -11.42
C SER A 111 9.32 -6.64 -10.56
N VAL A 112 9.81 -5.42 -10.32
CA VAL A 112 9.12 -4.44 -9.45
C VAL A 112 8.92 -3.13 -10.19
N ALA A 113 7.70 -2.59 -10.11
CA ALA A 113 7.38 -1.23 -10.53
C ALA A 113 7.02 -0.40 -9.29
N VAL A 114 7.76 0.68 -9.02
CA VAL A 114 7.45 1.62 -7.92
C VAL A 114 6.82 2.86 -8.53
N MET A 115 5.52 3.05 -8.32
CA MET A 115 4.74 4.09 -8.99
C MET A 115 4.53 5.34 -8.12
N ASN A 116 4.50 6.49 -8.78
CA ASN A 116 3.85 7.70 -8.29
C ASN A 116 2.39 7.71 -8.71
N TYR A 117 1.62 8.60 -8.10
CA TYR A 117 0.26 8.98 -8.48
C TYR A 117 0.02 10.45 -8.10
N SER A 118 -1.02 11.07 -8.64
CA SER A 118 -1.41 12.44 -8.34
C SER A 118 -1.74 12.62 -6.85
N LEU A 119 -1.56 13.82 -6.30
CA LEU A 119 -1.73 14.08 -4.86
C LEU A 119 -2.81 15.13 -4.59
N ALA A 120 -3.43 15.03 -3.41
CA ALA A 120 -4.32 16.04 -2.88
C ALA A 120 -3.51 17.28 -2.41
N PRO A 121 -4.06 18.49 -2.51
CA PRO A 121 -5.43 18.82 -2.93
C PRO A 121 -5.64 18.93 -4.46
N GLN A 122 -4.61 18.71 -5.28
CA GLN A 122 -4.70 18.88 -6.74
C GLN A 122 -5.52 17.78 -7.42
N ALA A 123 -5.55 16.57 -6.84
CA ALA A 123 -6.36 15.44 -7.26
C ALA A 123 -7.16 14.85 -6.09
N GLY A 124 -8.35 14.31 -6.38
CA GLY A 124 -9.14 13.54 -5.42
C GLY A 124 -8.68 12.09 -5.32
N ILE A 125 -9.03 11.40 -4.23
CA ILE A 125 -8.69 9.98 -4.04
C ILE A 125 -9.30 9.12 -5.15
N GLU A 126 -10.48 9.47 -5.64
CA GLU A 126 -11.15 8.79 -6.76
C GLU A 126 -10.24 8.78 -8.01
N GLN A 127 -9.63 9.92 -8.35
CA GLN A 127 -8.68 10.00 -9.45
C GLN A 127 -7.45 9.11 -9.21
N MET A 128 -6.95 9.04 -7.98
CA MET A 128 -5.79 8.21 -7.65
C MET A 128 -6.10 6.71 -7.80
N VAL A 129 -7.34 6.29 -7.49
CA VAL A 129 -7.80 4.91 -7.77
C VAL A 129 -7.80 4.63 -9.28
N GLU A 130 -8.34 5.55 -10.08
CA GLU A 130 -8.32 5.45 -11.55
C GLU A 130 -6.89 5.43 -12.11
N GLU A 131 -5.95 6.12 -11.47
CA GLU A 131 -4.54 6.10 -11.89
C GLU A 131 -3.87 4.75 -11.64
N VAL A 132 -4.23 4.04 -10.58
CA VAL A 132 -3.75 2.66 -10.37
C VAL A 132 -4.40 1.71 -11.40
N HIS A 133 -5.65 1.93 -11.79
CA HIS A 133 -6.26 1.23 -12.93
C HIS A 133 -5.50 1.49 -14.24
N ALA A 134 -5.21 2.76 -14.55
CA ALA A 134 -4.44 3.15 -15.73
C ALA A 134 -3.05 2.53 -15.73
N MET A 135 -2.38 2.45 -14.57
CA MET A 135 -1.10 1.76 -14.43
C MET A 135 -1.21 0.28 -14.83
N LEU A 136 -2.22 -0.46 -14.34
CA LEU A 136 -2.44 -1.85 -14.72
C LEU A 136 -2.69 -2.03 -16.23
N GLU A 137 -3.48 -1.13 -16.83
CA GLU A 137 -3.74 -1.14 -18.27
C GLU A 137 -2.47 -0.90 -19.09
N GLN A 138 -1.64 0.07 -18.67
CA GLN A 138 -0.37 0.33 -19.34
C GLN A 138 0.63 -0.81 -19.17
N ILE A 139 0.66 -1.45 -18.00
CA ILE A 139 1.49 -2.64 -17.77
C ILE A 139 1.13 -3.76 -18.75
N ASN A 140 -0.16 -3.99 -19.00
CA ASN A 140 -0.60 -4.98 -20.00
C ASN A 140 -0.10 -4.63 -21.41
N ILE A 141 -0.14 -3.36 -21.79
CA ILE A 141 0.36 -2.89 -23.10
C ILE A 141 1.89 -3.03 -23.18
N MET A 142 2.60 -2.74 -22.09
CA MET A 142 4.06 -2.76 -22.04
C MET A 142 4.65 -4.13 -21.70
N ALA A 143 3.84 -5.15 -21.44
CA ALA A 143 4.29 -6.43 -20.87
C ALA A 143 5.44 -7.08 -21.65
N ALA A 144 5.33 -7.13 -22.98
CA ALA A 144 6.39 -7.68 -23.83
C ALA A 144 7.68 -6.85 -23.81
N ARG A 145 7.57 -5.51 -23.73
CA ARG A 145 8.73 -4.60 -23.61
C ARG A 145 9.42 -4.74 -22.25
N LEU A 146 8.61 -4.91 -21.21
CA LEU A 146 9.08 -5.06 -19.84
C LEU A 146 9.47 -6.51 -19.51
N ASP A 147 9.27 -7.47 -20.42
CA ASP A 147 9.55 -8.91 -20.24
C ASP A 147 8.92 -9.47 -18.94
N ILE A 148 7.66 -9.10 -18.71
CA ILE A 148 6.87 -9.51 -17.56
C ILE A 148 5.69 -10.39 -17.99
N ASP A 149 5.27 -11.24 -17.07
CA ASP A 149 4.03 -12.00 -17.19
C ASP A 149 2.86 -11.14 -16.68
N ALA A 150 2.12 -10.55 -17.60
CA ALA A 150 0.93 -9.73 -17.30
C ALA A 150 -0.22 -10.52 -16.67
N SER A 151 -0.18 -11.86 -16.63
CA SER A 151 -1.14 -12.67 -15.88
C SER A 151 -0.77 -12.87 -14.41
N ARG A 152 0.43 -12.43 -14.01
CA ARG A 152 0.99 -12.60 -12.66
C ARG A 152 1.39 -11.26 -12.07
N ILE A 153 0.39 -10.42 -11.80
CA ILE A 153 0.58 -9.10 -11.21
C ILE A 153 0.16 -9.14 -9.75
N SER A 154 0.97 -8.56 -8.86
CA SER A 154 0.60 -8.31 -7.48
C SER A 154 0.73 -6.83 -7.15
N LEU A 155 -0.10 -6.34 -6.24
CA LEU A 155 0.00 -4.98 -5.71
C LEU A 155 0.50 -5.04 -4.27
N MET A 156 1.45 -4.18 -3.93
CA MET A 156 1.80 -3.89 -2.53
C MET A 156 1.61 -2.41 -2.30
N GLY A 157 0.87 -2.05 -1.27
CA GLY A 157 0.58 -0.66 -0.96
C GLY A 157 0.85 -0.35 0.50
N HIS A 158 1.57 0.74 0.76
CA HIS A 158 1.79 1.24 2.12
C HIS A 158 0.80 2.34 2.47
N SER A 159 0.13 2.26 3.62
CA SER A 159 -0.74 3.33 4.12
C SER A 159 -1.84 3.69 3.11
N ALA A 160 -1.86 4.93 2.64
CA ALA A 160 -2.69 5.39 1.53
C ALA A 160 -2.57 4.52 0.25
N GLY A 161 -1.38 3.98 -0.06
CA GLY A 161 -1.19 3.05 -1.16
C GLY A 161 -1.85 1.68 -0.92
N GLY A 162 -1.90 1.22 0.34
CA GLY A 162 -2.60 0.00 0.74
C GLY A 162 -4.11 0.12 0.55
N HIS A 163 -4.64 1.30 0.85
CA HIS A 163 -6.01 1.67 0.50
C HIS A 163 -6.25 1.62 -1.02
N LEU A 164 -5.38 2.26 -1.83
CA LEU A 164 -5.55 2.30 -3.28
C LEU A 164 -5.52 0.89 -3.90
N ALA A 165 -4.60 0.05 -3.47
CA ALA A 165 -4.52 -1.35 -3.90
C ALA A 165 -5.81 -2.14 -3.57
N ALA A 166 -6.37 -1.92 -2.37
CA ALA A 166 -7.62 -2.56 -1.96
C ALA A 166 -8.82 -2.09 -2.80
N CYS A 167 -8.98 -0.78 -3.01
CA CYS A 167 -10.04 -0.23 -3.86
C CYS A 167 -9.98 -0.83 -5.28
N VAL A 168 -8.80 -0.87 -5.90
CA VAL A 168 -8.63 -1.43 -7.24
C VAL A 168 -9.00 -2.91 -7.29
N ALA A 169 -8.57 -3.70 -6.32
CA ALA A 169 -8.92 -5.12 -6.26
C ALA A 169 -10.42 -5.36 -6.10
N ALA A 170 -11.10 -4.56 -5.27
CA ALA A 170 -12.55 -4.67 -5.08
C ALA A 170 -13.37 -4.28 -6.32
N GLN A 171 -12.87 -3.35 -7.13
CA GLN A 171 -13.59 -2.81 -8.28
C GLN A 171 -13.44 -3.66 -9.55
N ARG A 172 -12.40 -4.49 -9.66
CA ARG A 172 -12.13 -5.30 -10.87
C ARG A 172 -12.61 -6.74 -10.70
N LYS A 173 -13.44 -7.18 -11.64
CA LYS A 173 -14.00 -8.55 -11.66
C LYS A 173 -13.14 -9.55 -12.44
N ASP A 174 -12.38 -9.08 -13.43
CA ASP A 174 -11.61 -9.91 -14.38
C ASP A 174 -10.12 -9.51 -14.42
N ASP A 175 -9.49 -9.30 -13.25
CA ASP A 175 -8.15 -8.70 -13.16
C ASP A 175 -7.00 -9.72 -13.05
N PRO A 176 -5.86 -9.52 -13.73
CA PRO A 176 -4.62 -10.26 -13.45
C PRO A 176 -3.99 -10.05 -12.06
N VAL A 177 -4.59 -9.25 -11.18
CA VAL A 177 -4.07 -9.04 -9.83
C VAL A 177 -4.31 -10.29 -8.98
N GLN A 178 -3.28 -11.12 -8.86
CA GLN A 178 -3.32 -12.38 -8.11
C GLN A 178 -3.34 -12.13 -6.59
N ALA A 179 -2.62 -11.10 -6.13
CA ALA A 179 -2.47 -10.80 -4.71
C ALA A 179 -2.33 -9.30 -4.43
N VAL A 180 -2.88 -8.88 -3.28
CA VAL A 180 -2.70 -7.56 -2.69
C VAL A 180 -2.04 -7.68 -1.32
N PHE A 181 -0.95 -6.96 -1.11
CA PHE A 181 -0.27 -6.82 0.17
C PHE A 181 -0.53 -5.41 0.72
N ALA A 182 -1.57 -5.28 1.54
CA ALA A 182 -1.97 -4.00 2.11
C ALA A 182 -1.24 -3.77 3.44
N VAL A 183 -0.16 -2.98 3.38
CA VAL A 183 0.72 -2.65 4.50
C VAL A 183 0.18 -1.43 5.21
N SER A 184 -0.27 -1.57 6.46
CA SER A 184 -0.78 -0.48 7.28
C SER A 184 -1.87 0.34 6.57
N GLY A 185 -2.78 -0.31 5.83
CA GLY A 185 -3.77 0.36 5.00
C GLY A 185 -4.94 1.01 5.76
N LEU A 186 -5.63 1.92 5.08
CA LEU A 186 -6.89 2.52 5.55
C LEU A 186 -8.05 1.96 4.72
N PHE A 187 -9.04 1.34 5.37
CA PHE A 187 -10.10 0.62 4.67
C PHE A 187 -11.51 1.14 5.01
N ASP A 188 -11.66 1.91 6.08
CA ASP A 188 -12.81 2.75 6.40
C ASP A 188 -12.35 4.21 6.53
N LEU A 189 -12.78 5.08 5.62
CA LEU A 189 -12.34 6.47 5.58
C LEU A 189 -13.25 7.41 6.38
N ALA A 190 -14.41 6.95 6.85
CA ALA A 190 -15.34 7.80 7.62
C ALA A 190 -14.68 8.44 8.86
N PRO A 191 -13.80 7.74 9.62
CA PRO A 191 -13.06 8.34 10.73
C PRO A 191 -12.11 9.48 10.37
N LEU A 192 -11.75 9.64 9.09
CA LEU A 192 -10.87 10.72 8.65
C LEU A 192 -11.60 12.04 8.44
N VAL A 193 -12.92 12.00 8.23
CA VAL A 193 -13.75 13.19 7.95
C VAL A 193 -13.57 14.31 8.99
N PRO A 194 -13.58 14.04 10.31
CA PRO A 194 -13.39 15.10 11.31
C PRO A 194 -11.92 15.51 11.55
N THR A 195 -10.95 14.84 10.91
CA THR A 195 -9.52 15.05 11.18
C THR A 195 -8.93 16.21 10.37
N SER A 196 -7.77 16.69 10.79
CA SER A 196 -7.00 17.72 10.11
C SER A 196 -6.51 17.29 8.71
N LEU A 197 -6.38 15.97 8.47
CA LEU A 197 -6.06 15.40 7.17
C LEU A 197 -7.12 15.78 6.12
N ASN A 198 -8.38 15.92 6.54
CA ASN A 198 -9.48 16.19 5.64
C ASN A 198 -9.44 17.60 5.02
N LYS A 199 -8.58 18.50 5.51
CA LYS A 199 -8.37 19.82 4.92
C LYS A 199 -7.94 19.76 3.45
N ALA A 200 -7.10 18.78 3.09
CA ALA A 200 -6.67 18.57 1.71
C ALA A 200 -7.58 17.57 0.96
N LEU A 201 -8.12 16.58 1.66
CA LEU A 201 -8.90 15.49 1.03
C LEU A 201 -10.33 15.91 0.68
N THR A 202 -10.91 16.86 1.42
CA THR A 202 -12.27 17.38 1.22
C THR A 202 -13.36 16.30 1.21
N LEU A 203 -13.16 15.21 1.97
CA LEU A 203 -14.12 14.13 2.14
C LEU A 203 -15.35 14.65 2.89
N ASN A 204 -16.51 14.36 2.34
CA ASN A 204 -17.75 14.26 3.12
C ASN A 204 -18.00 12.78 3.44
N LEU A 205 -18.99 12.50 4.29
CA LEU A 205 -19.29 11.13 4.70
C LEU A 205 -19.60 10.21 3.50
N GLN A 206 -20.40 10.67 2.55
CA GLN A 206 -20.75 9.88 1.37
C GLN A 206 -19.51 9.50 0.53
N ARG A 207 -18.59 10.44 0.30
CA ARG A 207 -17.33 10.18 -0.41
C ARG A 207 -16.46 9.22 0.37
N ALA A 208 -16.34 9.42 1.68
CA ALA A 208 -15.57 8.54 2.54
C ALA A 208 -16.10 7.10 2.48
N GLU A 209 -17.43 6.91 2.52
CA GLU A 209 -18.06 5.60 2.40
C GLU A 209 -17.85 4.97 1.02
N ASN A 210 -18.01 5.73 -0.06
CA ASN A 210 -17.76 5.24 -1.43
C ASN A 210 -16.29 4.83 -1.65
N LEU A 211 -15.37 5.42 -0.89
CA LEU A 211 -13.93 5.14 -0.93
C LEU A 211 -13.50 4.20 0.21
N SER A 212 -14.42 3.51 0.89
CA SER A 212 -14.08 2.59 1.98
C SER A 212 -14.14 1.14 1.49
N PRO A 213 -13.00 0.45 1.27
CA PRO A 213 -12.97 -0.97 0.95
C PRO A 213 -13.86 -1.87 1.83
N VAL A 214 -14.02 -1.55 3.12
CA VAL A 214 -14.87 -2.33 4.03
C VAL A 214 -16.36 -2.30 3.68
N LEU A 215 -16.78 -1.34 2.86
CA LEU A 215 -18.15 -1.21 2.33
C LEU A 215 -18.29 -1.72 0.90
N MET A 216 -17.19 -2.14 0.27
CA MET A 216 -17.19 -2.74 -1.06
C MET A 216 -17.31 -4.26 -0.96
N ALA A 217 -17.86 -4.89 -2.00
CA ALA A 217 -17.72 -6.33 -2.15
C ALA A 217 -16.24 -6.68 -2.28
N GLY A 218 -15.78 -7.70 -1.55
CA GLY A 218 -14.41 -8.18 -1.67
C GLY A 218 -14.08 -8.65 -3.10
N PRO A 219 -12.79 -8.67 -3.47
CA PRO A 219 -12.36 -9.09 -4.80
C PRO A 219 -12.83 -10.51 -5.15
N SER A 220 -13.02 -10.80 -6.44
CA SER A 220 -13.55 -12.11 -6.86
C SER A 220 -12.52 -13.24 -6.71
N SER A 221 -11.26 -12.98 -7.07
CA SER A 221 -10.18 -13.98 -7.08
C SER A 221 -8.90 -13.52 -6.37
N THR A 222 -8.69 -12.21 -6.21
CA THR A 222 -7.48 -11.66 -5.60
C THR A 222 -7.35 -12.06 -4.14
N ARG A 223 -6.20 -12.60 -3.76
CA ARG A 223 -5.86 -12.93 -2.38
C ARG A 223 -5.32 -11.69 -1.69
N VAL A 224 -5.82 -11.39 -0.49
CA VAL A 224 -5.44 -10.18 0.25
C VAL A 224 -4.65 -10.56 1.49
N HIS A 225 -3.52 -9.89 1.68
CA HIS A 225 -2.67 -9.99 2.85
C HIS A 225 -2.69 -8.62 3.53
N THR A 226 -3.12 -8.58 4.79
CA THR A 226 -2.93 -7.39 5.63
C THR A 226 -1.61 -7.51 6.37
N ILE A 227 -0.78 -6.48 6.32
CA ILE A 227 0.52 -6.44 6.99
C ILE A 227 0.55 -5.19 7.86
N ILE A 228 0.97 -5.29 9.12
CA ILE A 228 0.95 -4.16 10.05
C ILE A 228 2.14 -4.23 11.01
N GLY A 229 2.69 -3.08 11.39
CA GLY A 229 3.69 -3.02 12.45
C GLY A 229 3.08 -3.30 13.82
N GLU A 230 3.78 -4.02 14.69
CA GLU A 230 3.30 -4.30 16.05
C GLU A 230 2.98 -3.02 16.85
N HIS A 231 3.86 -2.01 16.75
CA HIS A 231 3.76 -0.73 17.44
C HIS A 231 2.96 0.33 16.65
N GLU A 232 2.11 -0.08 15.71
CA GLU A 232 1.15 0.79 15.04
C GLU A 232 0.16 1.44 15.98
N THR A 233 -0.51 2.51 15.51
CA THR A 233 -1.59 3.10 16.30
C THR A 233 -2.77 2.13 16.39
N LEU A 234 -3.55 2.24 17.46
CA LEU A 234 -4.75 1.44 17.63
C LEU A 234 -5.69 1.54 16.42
N GLN A 235 -5.79 2.71 15.78
CA GLN A 235 -6.72 2.88 14.68
C GLN A 235 -6.29 2.11 13.43
N PHE A 236 -4.99 2.02 13.15
CA PHE A 236 -4.51 1.17 12.06
C PHE A 236 -4.69 -0.33 12.37
N HIS A 237 -4.54 -0.75 13.63
CA HIS A 237 -4.89 -2.12 14.05
C HIS A 237 -6.38 -2.43 13.83
N ILE A 238 -7.27 -1.48 14.17
CA ILE A 238 -8.71 -1.65 13.91
C ILE A 238 -9.00 -1.67 12.41
N GLN A 239 -8.37 -0.80 11.61
CA GLN A 239 -8.51 -0.82 10.14
C GLN A 239 -8.18 -2.20 9.56
N ALA A 240 -7.04 -2.77 9.94
CA ALA A 240 -6.60 -4.09 9.47
C ALA A 240 -7.54 -5.23 9.91
N ALA A 241 -8.08 -5.17 11.14
CA ALA A 241 -9.03 -6.16 11.61
C ALA A 241 -10.39 -6.06 10.92
N VAL A 242 -10.89 -4.84 10.69
CA VAL A 242 -12.20 -4.63 10.06
C VAL A 242 -12.19 -5.13 8.61
N ILE A 243 -11.14 -4.85 7.82
CA ILE A 243 -11.08 -5.38 6.46
C ILE A 243 -11.00 -6.92 6.43
N ALA A 244 -10.31 -7.53 7.40
CA ALA A 244 -10.27 -8.99 7.53
C ALA A 244 -11.64 -9.59 7.90
N ASN A 245 -12.47 -8.87 8.65
CA ASN A 245 -13.83 -9.28 8.95
C ASN A 245 -14.78 -9.11 7.75
N CYS A 246 -14.57 -8.08 6.92
CA CYS A 246 -15.43 -7.79 5.77
C CYS A 246 -15.11 -8.66 4.54
N TRP A 247 -13.84 -8.99 4.33
CA TRP A 247 -13.39 -9.71 3.13
C TRP A 247 -12.83 -11.08 3.48
N GLN A 248 -13.53 -12.13 3.05
CA GLN A 248 -13.05 -13.52 3.15
C GLN A 248 -11.78 -13.76 2.32
N GLN A 249 -11.47 -12.85 1.39
CA GLN A 249 -10.27 -12.83 0.59
C GLN A 249 -9.02 -12.42 1.38
N VAL A 250 -9.17 -11.91 2.60
CA VAL A 250 -8.03 -11.73 3.51
C VAL A 250 -7.59 -13.10 4.01
N VAL A 251 -6.55 -13.62 3.36
CA VAL A 251 -6.05 -15.00 3.59
C VAL A 251 -4.93 -15.05 4.62
N ALA A 252 -4.34 -13.89 4.97
CA ALA A 252 -3.31 -13.79 5.98
C ALA A 252 -3.26 -12.38 6.61
N HIS A 253 -2.99 -12.36 7.91
CA HIS A 253 -2.73 -11.15 8.69
C HIS A 253 -1.34 -11.26 9.32
N HIS A 254 -0.45 -10.36 8.96
CA HIS A 254 0.95 -10.35 9.39
C HIS A 254 1.19 -9.18 10.34
N VAL A 255 1.52 -9.48 11.59
CA VAL A 255 2.01 -8.49 12.56
C VAL A 255 3.54 -8.54 12.55
N VAL A 256 4.18 -7.43 12.21
CA VAL A 256 5.62 -7.31 12.04
C VAL A 256 6.24 -6.81 13.35
N PRO A 257 7.00 -7.65 14.08
CA PRO A 257 7.48 -7.32 15.42
C PRO A 257 8.34 -6.07 15.46
N GLU A 258 8.27 -5.33 16.57
CA GLU A 258 9.15 -4.18 16.87
C GLU A 258 9.14 -3.05 15.84
N THR A 259 8.15 -3.03 14.93
CA THR A 259 7.99 -1.99 13.92
C THR A 259 6.72 -1.18 14.13
N HIS A 260 6.76 0.09 13.73
CA HIS A 260 5.60 0.96 13.65
C HIS A 260 5.29 1.31 12.18
N HIS A 261 4.37 2.24 11.97
CA HIS A 261 3.84 2.60 10.64
C HIS A 261 4.90 2.88 9.57
N TYR A 262 6.06 3.42 9.96
CA TYR A 262 7.15 3.71 9.05
C TYR A 262 8.16 2.55 9.02
N THR A 263 8.67 2.11 10.15
CA THR A 263 9.72 1.08 10.19
C THR A 263 9.30 -0.30 9.66
N VAL A 264 7.99 -0.57 9.51
CA VAL A 264 7.46 -1.81 8.92
C VAL A 264 7.99 -2.12 7.52
N LEU A 265 8.43 -1.10 6.76
CA LEU A 265 8.99 -1.29 5.42
C LEU A 265 10.41 -1.90 5.43
N TRP A 266 11.15 -1.82 6.55
CA TRP A 266 12.49 -2.40 6.62
C TRP A 266 12.47 -3.93 6.56
N PRO A 267 11.67 -4.65 7.38
CA PRO A 267 11.51 -6.09 7.21
C PRO A 267 11.00 -6.48 5.82
N LEU A 268 10.09 -5.71 5.21
CA LEU A 268 9.61 -5.98 3.86
C LEU A 268 10.70 -5.82 2.77
N ALA A 269 11.77 -5.09 3.06
CA ALA A 269 12.94 -4.92 2.19
C ALA A 269 14.10 -5.88 2.53
N ASP A 270 13.93 -6.73 3.55
CA ASP A 270 14.91 -7.73 3.99
C ASP A 270 14.49 -9.13 3.57
N ALA A 271 15.29 -9.77 2.71
CA ALA A 271 15.01 -11.09 2.14
C ALA A 271 15.01 -12.21 3.20
N ASP A 272 15.66 -11.98 4.35
CA ASP A 272 15.70 -12.94 5.45
C ASP A 272 14.53 -12.77 6.42
N SER A 273 13.72 -11.71 6.27
CA SER A 273 12.58 -11.48 7.15
C SER A 273 11.42 -12.43 6.83
N PRO A 274 10.70 -12.94 7.85
CA PRO A 274 9.56 -13.83 7.64
C PRO A 274 8.44 -13.20 6.79
N VAL A 275 8.19 -11.89 6.95
CA VAL A 275 7.14 -11.20 6.20
C VAL A 275 7.51 -11.04 4.72
N CYS A 276 8.78 -10.73 4.41
CA CYS A 276 9.24 -10.66 3.03
C CYS A 276 9.19 -12.03 2.35
N GLN A 277 9.62 -13.08 3.04
CA GLN A 277 9.55 -14.46 2.53
C GLN A 277 8.10 -14.90 2.28
N ALA A 278 7.16 -14.53 3.16
CA ALA A 278 5.75 -14.82 2.96
C ALA A 278 5.19 -14.11 1.71
N VAL A 279 5.55 -12.84 1.49
CA VAL A 279 5.16 -12.08 0.29
C VAL A 279 5.74 -12.73 -0.97
N ILE A 280 7.05 -13.01 -0.98
CA ILE A 280 7.73 -13.66 -2.11
C ILE A 280 7.08 -15.00 -2.43
N GLY A 281 6.83 -15.83 -1.41
CA GLY A 281 6.20 -17.13 -1.57
C GLY A 281 4.79 -17.04 -2.17
N GLU A 282 4.00 -16.06 -1.75
CA GLU A 282 2.66 -15.83 -2.30
C GLU A 282 2.71 -15.37 -3.77
N ILE A 283 3.65 -14.48 -4.14
CA ILE A 283 3.81 -14.01 -5.53
C ILE A 283 4.28 -15.14 -6.47
N LEU A 284 5.15 -16.02 -5.97
CA LEU A 284 5.80 -17.07 -6.75
C LEU A 284 4.99 -18.37 -6.87
N ARG A 285 3.90 -18.50 -6.12
CA ARG A 285 2.97 -19.63 -6.17
C ARG A 285 2.42 -19.87 -7.58
#